data_AF-A0AAU7DR38-F1
#
_entry.id   AF-A0AAU7DR38-F1
#
_cell.length_a   1.000
_cell.length_b   1.000
_cell.length_c   1.000
_cell.angle_alpha   90.00
_cell.angle_beta   90.00
_cell.angle_gamma   90.00
#
_symmetry.space_group_name_H-M   'P 1'
#
loop_
_entity.id
_entity.type
_entity.pdbx_description
1 polymer ?
#
loop_
_entity_poly.entity_id
_entity_poly.type
_entity_poly.pdbx_seq_one_letter_code
_entity_poly.pdbx_strand_id
1 'polypeptide(L)'
;MTEPFEIPSRLLRELNEAESKHLTYAQLEGFVDSRLESTEEEFVRAHLELCSQCAREMQDLKWFTESCRYREVAAASAAPSPRRRFWAVLGQWFRVPSHGLILAGATMAMVAVVAVLTKLHQPSTSSPIVASKAAPTSSPSTAVAPKQESTVSSPRPESNLEASAKPETVLEAPSSVQGAMGSKQPRYGPRVLSAIEALSYREELAQAPNDPETRAAIAIKYGLYGEAEKEYLKMEAAGGQQAEKARELLKKLKRLRGH
;
A
#
# COMPACT_ATOMS: atom_id res chain seq x y z
N MET A 1 59.94 -27.33 -16.40
CA MET A 1 60.48 -26.18 -15.62
C MET A 1 59.44 -25.08 -15.70
N THR A 2 58.54 -25.03 -14.73
CA THR A 2 57.52 -23.98 -14.59
C THR A 2 58.06 -23.00 -13.57
N GLU A 3 58.59 -21.87 -14.05
CA GLU A 3 58.95 -20.74 -13.20
C GLU A 3 57.66 -20.25 -12.49
N PRO A 4 57.67 -20.09 -11.16
CA PRO A 4 56.53 -19.56 -10.44
C PRO A 4 56.26 -18.13 -10.91
N PHE A 5 55.02 -17.86 -11.36
CA PHE A 5 54.58 -16.54 -11.74
C PHE A 5 54.46 -15.67 -10.47
N GLU A 6 55.50 -14.91 -10.15
CA GLU A 6 55.46 -13.94 -9.05
C GLU A 6 54.63 -12.73 -9.48
N ILE A 7 53.43 -12.60 -8.92
CA ILE A 7 52.62 -11.39 -9.08
C ILE A 7 53.34 -10.25 -8.36
N PRO A 8 53.73 -9.17 -9.05
CA PRO A 8 54.40 -8.04 -8.43
C PRO A 8 53.58 -7.49 -7.26
N SER A 9 54.19 -7.37 -6.08
CA SER A 9 53.51 -6.93 -4.85
C SER A 9 52.83 -5.56 -4.96
N ARG A 10 53.23 -4.74 -5.95
CA ARG A 10 52.58 -3.45 -6.27
C ARG A 10 51.15 -3.63 -6.79
N LEU A 11 50.90 -4.62 -7.65
CA LEU A 11 49.55 -4.89 -8.17
C LEU A 11 48.61 -5.36 -7.06
N LEU A 12 49.11 -6.17 -6.12
CA LEU A 12 48.32 -6.58 -4.95
C LEU A 12 47.97 -5.39 -4.05
N ARG A 13 48.87 -4.42 -3.88
CA ARG A 13 48.58 -3.21 -3.09
C ARG A 13 47.55 -2.32 -3.79
N GLU A 14 47.67 -2.11 -5.10
CA GLU A 14 46.71 -1.32 -5.88
C GLU A 14 45.32 -1.97 -5.90
N LEU A 15 45.25 -3.30 -6.03
CA LEU A 15 44.00 -4.06 -5.93
C LEU A 15 43.36 -3.91 -4.54
N ASN A 16 44.14 -3.97 -3.47
CA ASN A 16 43.64 -3.85 -2.10
C ASN A 16 43.19 -2.41 -1.78
N GLU A 17 43.88 -1.39 -2.32
CA GLU A 17 43.47 0.00 -2.18
C GLU A 17 42.20 0.30 -3.00
N ALA A 18 42.03 -0.32 -4.17
CA ALA A 18 40.78 -0.28 -4.93
C ALA A 18 39.64 -1.03 -4.20
N GLU A 19 39.94 -2.15 -3.53
CA GLU A 19 38.98 -2.91 -2.72
C GLU A 19 38.50 -2.11 -1.49
N SER A 20 39.37 -1.24 -0.96
CA SER A 20 39.00 -0.33 0.15
C SER A 20 38.10 0.85 -0.26
N LYS A 21 37.96 1.11 -1.56
CA LYS A 21 37.07 2.16 -2.08
C LYS A 21 35.67 1.60 -2.31
N HIS A 22 34.86 1.63 -1.26
CA HIS A 22 33.45 1.27 -1.35
C HIS A 22 32.65 2.24 -2.22
N LEU A 23 31.55 1.75 -2.79
CA LEU A 23 30.57 2.59 -3.47
C LEU A 23 29.98 3.61 -2.51
N THR A 24 29.71 4.80 -3.03
CA THR A 24 28.98 5.82 -2.27
C THR A 24 27.52 5.42 -2.13
N TYR A 25 26.87 5.85 -1.04
CA TYR A 25 25.44 5.62 -0.84
C TYR A 25 24.59 6.11 -2.02
N ALA A 26 24.92 7.28 -2.58
CA ALA A 26 24.22 7.86 -3.73
C ALA A 26 24.30 6.98 -4.99
N GLN A 27 25.43 6.28 -5.20
CA GLN A 27 25.57 5.32 -6.31
C GLN A 27 24.73 4.05 -6.07
N LEU A 28 24.70 3.54 -4.84
CA LEU A 28 23.85 2.38 -4.50
C LEU A 28 22.37 2.72 -4.66
N GLU A 29 21.92 3.86 -4.13
CA GLU A 29 20.55 4.37 -4.28
C GLU A 29 20.20 4.59 -5.76
N GLY A 30 21.08 5.28 -6.51
CA GLY A 30 20.91 5.51 -7.94
C GLY A 30 20.79 4.20 -8.72
N PHE A 31 21.53 3.16 -8.36
CA PHE A 31 21.44 1.86 -9.01
C PHE A 31 20.11 1.16 -8.69
N VAL A 32 19.64 1.18 -7.43
CA VAL A 32 18.34 0.59 -7.05
C VAL A 32 17.19 1.24 -7.82
N ASP A 33 17.24 2.57 -7.96
CA ASP A 33 16.22 3.35 -8.65
C ASP A 33 16.40 3.40 -10.18
N SER A 34 17.42 2.73 -10.73
CA SER A 34 17.76 2.77 -12.16
C SER A 34 17.97 4.21 -12.70
N ARG A 35 18.61 5.06 -11.89
CA ARG A 35 18.90 6.47 -12.19
C ARG A 35 20.35 6.73 -12.63
N LEU A 36 21.21 5.72 -12.59
CA LEU A 36 22.59 5.83 -13.07
C LEU A 36 22.66 5.78 -14.59
N GLU A 37 23.69 6.39 -15.15
CA GLU A 37 24.02 6.21 -16.57
C GLU A 37 24.51 4.77 -16.83
N SER A 38 24.41 4.28 -18.06
CA SER A 38 24.76 2.88 -18.38
C SER A 38 26.20 2.51 -18.01
N THR A 39 27.14 3.44 -18.19
CA THR A 39 28.56 3.23 -17.83
C THR A 39 28.75 3.13 -16.32
N GLU A 40 28.04 3.95 -15.54
CA GLU A 40 28.08 3.90 -14.08
C GLU A 40 27.38 2.66 -13.53
N GLU A 41 26.28 2.24 -14.15
CA GLU A 41 25.57 1.02 -13.79
C GLU A 41 26.46 -0.22 -13.97
N GLU A 42 27.19 -0.31 -15.09
CA GLU A 42 28.16 -1.39 -15.33
C GLU A 42 29.29 -1.37 -14.29
N PHE A 43 29.81 -0.19 -13.94
CA PHE A 43 30.82 -0.04 -12.90
C PHE A 43 30.32 -0.51 -11.53
N VAL A 44 29.12 -0.08 -11.11
CA VAL A 44 28.50 -0.50 -9.85
C VAL A 44 28.27 -2.01 -9.85
N ARG A 45 27.78 -2.59 -10.96
CA ARG A 45 27.56 -4.03 -11.09
C ARG A 45 28.86 -4.81 -10.91
N ALA A 46 29.94 -4.42 -11.59
CA ALA A 46 31.25 -5.06 -11.45
C ALA A 46 31.80 -4.92 -10.01
N HIS A 47 31.60 -3.77 -9.36
CA HIS A 47 32.02 -3.57 -7.98
C HIS A 47 31.24 -4.44 -7.00
N LEU A 48 29.93 -4.63 -7.20
CA LEU A 48 29.10 -5.50 -6.35
C LEU A 48 29.49 -6.98 -6.45
N GLU A 49 30.05 -7.42 -7.59
CA GLU A 49 30.58 -8.79 -7.75
C GLU A 49 31.89 -9.00 -6.99
N LEU A 50 32.68 -7.94 -6.80
CA LEU A 50 33.98 -7.99 -6.14
C LEU A 50 33.92 -7.65 -4.64
N CYS A 51 33.03 -6.75 -4.22
CA CYS A 51 32.95 -6.24 -2.85
C CYS A 51 31.72 -6.78 -2.09
N SER A 52 31.96 -7.77 -1.22
CA SER A 52 30.91 -8.39 -0.40
C SER A 52 30.23 -7.44 0.60
N GLN A 53 30.89 -6.35 0.98
CA GLN A 53 30.29 -5.34 1.86
C GLN A 53 29.25 -4.50 1.10
N CYS A 54 29.60 -3.95 -0.06
CA CYS A 54 28.66 -3.21 -0.90
C CYS A 54 27.50 -4.11 -1.36
N ALA A 55 27.75 -5.39 -1.62
CA ALA A 55 26.69 -6.35 -1.96
C ALA A 55 25.67 -6.53 -0.81
N ARG A 56 26.12 -6.56 0.45
CA ARG A 56 25.24 -6.62 1.62
C ARG A 56 24.44 -5.33 1.79
N GLU A 57 25.12 -4.18 1.74
CA GLU A 57 24.46 -2.87 1.84
C GLU A 57 23.38 -2.69 0.74
N MET A 58 23.68 -3.19 -0.47
CA MET A 58 22.74 -3.19 -1.58
C MET A 58 21.52 -4.09 -1.34
N GLN A 59 21.71 -5.25 -0.72
CA GLN A 59 20.61 -6.15 -0.37
C GLN A 59 19.72 -5.54 0.71
N ASP A 60 20.31 -4.88 1.71
CA ASP A 60 19.58 -4.18 2.76
C ASP A 60 18.76 -3.00 2.19
N LEU A 61 19.34 -2.22 1.27
CA LEU A 61 18.64 -1.16 0.54
C LEU A 61 17.43 -1.70 -0.23
N LYS A 62 17.59 -2.82 -0.97
CA LYS A 62 16.49 -3.47 -1.69
C LYS A 62 15.38 -3.97 -0.76
N TRP A 63 15.75 -4.53 0.39
CA TRP A 63 14.78 -4.98 1.37
C TRP A 63 14.01 -3.81 1.99
N PHE A 64 14.69 -2.70 2.25
CA PHE A 64 14.09 -1.48 2.76
C PHE A 64 13.11 -0.86 1.76
N THR A 65 13.48 -0.75 0.47
CA THR A 65 12.59 -0.20 -0.56
C THR A 65 11.35 -1.06 -0.76
N GLU A 66 11.48 -2.40 -0.77
CA GLU A 66 10.34 -3.32 -0.84
C GLU A 66 9.42 -3.18 0.38
N SER A 67 9.99 -3.03 1.58
CA SER A 67 9.22 -2.82 2.82
C SER A 67 8.43 -1.50 2.80
N CYS A 68 9.03 -0.42 2.26
CA CYS A 68 8.36 0.86 2.08
C CYS A 68 7.22 0.76 1.06
N ARG A 69 7.47 0.13 -0.10
CA ARG A 69 6.45 -0.11 -1.13
C ARG A 69 5.29 -0.93 -0.58
N TYR A 70 5.58 -1.96 0.20
CA TYR A 70 4.55 -2.77 0.86
C TYR A 70 3.65 -1.91 1.77
N ARG A 71 4.25 -1.02 2.56
CA ARG A 71 3.49 -0.11 3.45
C ARG A 71 2.62 0.88 2.68
N GLU A 72 3.09 1.38 1.55
CA GLU A 72 2.31 2.27 0.69
C GLU A 72 1.11 1.56 0.08
N VAL A 73 1.28 0.33 -0.42
CA VAL A 73 0.18 -0.49 -0.93
C VAL A 73 -0.81 -0.84 0.19
N ALA A 74 -0.30 -1.17 1.38
CA ALA A 74 -1.13 -1.39 2.56
C ALA A 74 -1.90 -0.12 2.97
N ALA A 75 -1.27 1.06 2.91
CA ALA A 75 -1.92 2.33 3.21
C ALA A 75 -2.97 2.71 2.15
N ALA A 76 -2.68 2.48 0.86
CA ALA A 76 -3.60 2.72 -0.24
C ALA A 76 -4.82 1.77 -0.19
N SER A 77 -4.63 0.51 0.22
CA SER A 77 -5.73 -0.45 0.43
C SER A 77 -6.49 -0.23 1.74
N ALA A 78 -5.83 0.34 2.76
CA ALA A 78 -6.47 0.80 3.99
C ALA A 78 -7.19 2.15 3.84
N ALA A 79 -7.11 2.79 2.67
CA ALA A 79 -7.90 3.97 2.39
C ALA A 79 -9.39 3.64 2.66
N PRO A 80 -10.08 4.41 3.51
CA PRO A 80 -11.43 4.10 3.92
C PRO A 80 -12.28 4.00 2.67
N SER A 81 -12.93 2.84 2.49
CA SER A 81 -13.78 2.61 1.32
C SER A 81 -14.74 3.79 1.14
N PRO A 82 -15.01 4.24 -0.10
CA PRO A 82 -15.82 5.42 -0.35
C PRO A 82 -17.20 5.32 0.32
N ARG A 83 -17.71 4.10 0.50
CA ARG A 83 -18.90 3.81 1.32
C ARG A 83 -18.75 4.25 2.77
N ARG A 84 -17.64 3.91 3.45
CA ARG A 84 -17.41 4.31 4.84
C ARG A 84 -17.27 5.83 4.98
N ARG A 85 -16.67 6.48 3.99
CA ARG A 85 -16.55 7.95 3.96
C ARG A 85 -17.94 8.61 3.82
N PHE A 86 -18.79 8.08 2.95
CA PHE A 86 -20.18 8.56 2.81
C PHE A 86 -20.98 8.39 4.11
N TRP A 87 -20.93 7.21 4.75
CA TRP A 87 -21.61 6.98 6.03
C TRP A 87 -21.04 7.81 7.19
N ALA A 88 -19.73 8.09 7.19
CA ALA A 88 -19.11 8.94 8.20
C ALA A 88 -19.60 10.40 8.07
N VAL A 89 -19.70 10.93 6.84
CA VAL A 89 -20.26 12.26 6.58
C VAL A 89 -21.75 12.31 6.94
N LEU A 90 -22.52 11.29 6.57
CA LEU A 90 -23.95 11.23 6.89
C LEU A 90 -24.19 11.08 8.41
N GLY A 91 -23.40 10.28 9.10
CA GLY A 91 -23.47 10.12 10.55
C GLY A 91 -23.06 11.39 11.30
N GLN A 92 -22.16 12.19 10.73
CA GLN A 92 -21.80 13.51 11.27
C GLN A 92 -22.95 14.51 11.10
N TRP A 93 -23.75 14.38 10.03
CA TRP A 93 -24.96 15.18 9.84
C TRP A 93 -26.09 14.80 10.82
N PHE A 94 -26.17 13.54 11.25
CA PHE A 94 -27.10 13.10 12.31
C PHE A 94 -26.62 13.40 13.73
N ARG A 95 -25.35 13.79 13.90
CA ARG A 95 -24.77 14.25 15.18
C ARG A 95 -25.01 15.74 15.41
N VAL A 96 -26.17 16.26 15.01
CA VAL A 96 -26.57 17.61 15.44
C VAL A 96 -26.80 17.55 16.96
N PRO A 97 -26.19 18.44 17.76
CA PRO A 97 -26.46 18.51 19.19
C PRO A 97 -27.98 18.67 19.40
N SER A 98 -28.52 17.95 20.39
CA SER A 98 -29.95 17.78 20.66
C SER A 98 -30.76 19.08 20.77
N HIS A 99 -30.10 20.23 20.92
CA HIS A 99 -30.70 21.56 20.90
C HIS A 99 -31.15 22.01 19.50
N GLY A 100 -30.55 21.48 18.42
CA GLY A 100 -30.94 21.80 17.04
C GLY A 100 -32.29 21.22 16.62
N LEU A 101 -32.72 20.11 17.25
CA LEU A 101 -34.03 19.50 16.96
C LEU A 101 -35.21 20.39 17.40
N ILE A 102 -35.03 21.18 18.46
CA ILE A 102 -36.07 22.10 18.95
C ILE A 102 -36.26 23.26 17.97
N LEU A 103 -35.17 23.82 17.43
CA LEU A 103 -35.26 24.88 16.42
C LEU A 103 -35.83 24.38 15.09
N ALA A 104 -35.44 23.19 14.63
CA ALA A 104 -35.95 22.61 13.39
C ALA A 104 -37.45 22.24 13.48
N GLY A 105 -37.91 21.79 14.66
CA GLY A 105 -39.33 21.58 14.93
C GLY A 105 -40.13 22.89 14.85
N ALA A 106 -39.61 23.97 15.44
CA ALA A 106 -40.26 25.28 15.41
C ALA A 106 -40.37 25.85 13.99
N THR A 107 -39.32 25.70 13.16
CA THR A 107 -39.37 26.18 11.76
C THR A 107 -40.32 25.38 10.90
N MET A 108 -40.34 24.04 11.02
CA MET A 108 -41.31 23.19 10.30
C MET A 108 -42.75 23.48 10.72
N ALA A 109 -43.01 23.71 12.01
CA ALA A 109 -44.33 24.12 12.49
C ALA A 109 -44.74 25.48 11.90
N MET A 110 -43.83 26.44 11.86
CA MET A 110 -44.10 27.76 11.29
C MET A 110 -44.40 27.68 9.78
N VAL A 111 -43.64 26.88 9.02
CA VAL A 111 -43.89 26.65 7.59
C VAL A 111 -45.22 25.96 7.36
N ALA A 112 -45.58 24.97 8.18
CA ALA A 112 -46.89 24.31 8.10
C ALA A 112 -48.03 25.30 8.37
N VAL A 113 -47.88 26.19 9.36
CA VAL A 113 -48.86 27.24 9.65
C VAL A 113 -48.98 28.20 8.46
N VAL A 114 -47.87 28.66 7.88
CA VAL A 114 -47.87 29.54 6.69
C VAL A 114 -48.51 28.84 5.49
N ALA A 115 -48.22 27.55 5.25
CA ALA A 115 -48.82 26.77 4.18
C ALA A 115 -50.34 26.61 4.35
N VAL A 116 -50.81 26.39 5.58
CA VAL A 116 -52.25 26.35 5.87
C VAL A 116 -52.89 27.72 5.68
N LEU A 117 -52.27 28.80 6.19
CA LEU A 117 -52.80 30.16 6.07
C LEU A 117 -52.84 30.63 4.61
N THR A 118 -51.85 30.27 3.80
CA THR A 118 -51.83 30.57 2.35
C THR A 118 -52.88 29.77 1.60
N LYS A 119 -53.12 28.51 1.96
CA LYS A 119 -54.20 27.72 1.35
C LYS A 119 -55.60 28.26 1.71
N LEU A 120 -55.76 28.78 2.93
CA LEU A 120 -57.01 29.43 3.36
C LEU A 120 -57.23 30.80 2.70
N HIS A 121 -56.15 31.49 2.35
CA HIS A 121 -56.20 32.80 1.69
C HIS A 121 -56.19 32.75 0.17
N GLN A 122 -56.18 31.58 -0.48
CA GLN A 122 -56.26 31.53 -1.94
C GLN A 122 -57.62 32.10 -2.38
N PRO A 123 -57.66 33.33 -2.95
CA PRO A 123 -58.89 33.84 -3.52
C PRO A 123 -59.17 32.96 -4.73
N SER A 124 -60.41 32.50 -4.85
CA SER A 124 -60.89 31.65 -5.94
C SER A 124 -60.71 32.36 -7.29
N THR A 125 -59.50 32.26 -7.86
CA THR A 125 -59.18 32.75 -9.20
C THR A 125 -59.74 31.73 -10.19
N SER A 126 -60.94 32.01 -10.67
CA SER A 126 -61.53 31.43 -11.87
C SER A 126 -60.54 31.49 -13.03
N SER A 127 -60.13 30.32 -13.52
CA SER A 127 -59.23 30.18 -14.67
C SER A 127 -59.91 30.59 -15.98
N PRO A 128 -59.24 31.35 -16.86
CA PRO A 128 -59.50 31.29 -18.29
C PRO A 128 -58.62 30.22 -18.94
N ILE A 129 -59.31 29.34 -19.65
CA ILE A 129 -58.80 28.33 -20.57
C ILE A 129 -58.10 29.01 -21.75
N VAL A 130 -56.81 28.76 -21.98
CA VAL A 130 -56.23 28.80 -23.33
C VAL A 130 -55.21 27.68 -23.48
N ALA A 131 -55.51 26.81 -24.44
CA ALA A 131 -54.69 25.74 -24.95
C ALA A 131 -53.57 26.24 -25.86
N SER A 132 -52.40 25.59 -25.83
CA SER A 132 -51.47 25.38 -26.95
C SER A 132 -50.34 24.46 -26.43
N LYS A 133 -50.22 23.20 -26.85
CA LYS A 133 -49.90 22.61 -28.17
C LYS A 133 -48.41 22.76 -28.56
N ALA A 134 -47.85 21.59 -28.90
CA ALA A 134 -46.63 21.30 -29.68
C ALA A 134 -45.30 21.01 -28.91
N ALA A 135 -45.06 19.71 -28.68
CA ALA A 135 -44.10 18.82 -29.36
C ALA A 135 -42.60 19.22 -29.58
N PRO A 136 -41.71 18.22 -29.80
CA PRO A 136 -40.29 18.23 -29.41
C PRO A 136 -39.32 18.66 -30.52
N THR A 137 -38.12 19.12 -30.14
CA THR A 137 -36.98 19.31 -31.05
C THR A 137 -35.71 18.71 -30.46
N SER A 138 -35.13 17.81 -31.26
CA SER A 138 -33.86 17.09 -31.11
C SER A 138 -32.60 17.96 -31.28
N SER A 139 -31.53 17.54 -30.60
CA SER A 139 -30.07 17.56 -30.92
C SER A 139 -29.46 18.68 -31.77
N PRO A 140 -28.26 19.18 -31.39
CA PRO A 140 -27.02 18.72 -32.06
C PRO A 140 -25.87 18.48 -31.06
N SER A 141 -25.09 17.40 -31.18
CA SER A 141 -23.90 17.26 -32.04
C SER A 141 -22.92 18.44 -31.95
N THR A 142 -21.82 18.26 -31.21
CA THR A 142 -20.57 19.00 -31.45
C THR A 142 -19.39 18.11 -31.11
N ALA A 143 -18.71 17.70 -32.17
CA ALA A 143 -17.37 17.15 -32.16
C ALA A 143 -16.35 18.28 -31.95
N VAL A 144 -15.34 18.07 -31.11
CA VAL A 144 -14.04 18.74 -31.27
C VAL A 144 -12.94 17.81 -30.72
N ALA A 145 -12.07 17.36 -31.62
CA ALA A 145 -10.72 16.89 -31.34
C ALA A 145 -9.74 18.08 -31.36
N PRO A 146 -8.63 18.01 -30.61
CA PRO A 146 -7.31 18.23 -31.21
C PRO A 146 -6.31 17.18 -30.67
N LYS A 147 -5.53 16.44 -31.45
CA LYS A 147 -4.37 16.80 -32.31
C LYS A 147 -3.30 17.62 -31.58
N GLN A 148 -2.05 17.13 -31.71
CA GLN A 148 -0.75 17.80 -31.52
C GLN A 148 -0.15 17.75 -30.10
N GLU A 149 1.16 17.63 -29.91
CA GLU A 149 2.31 17.27 -30.77
C GLU A 149 3.49 17.13 -29.81
N SER A 150 4.36 16.17 -30.07
CA SER A 150 5.62 16.01 -29.39
C SER A 150 6.50 17.24 -29.62
N THR A 151 7.02 17.86 -28.56
CA THR A 151 8.15 18.79 -28.69
C THR A 151 9.19 18.44 -27.64
N VAL A 152 10.19 17.71 -28.12
CA VAL A 152 11.53 17.62 -27.56
C VAL A 152 12.08 19.03 -27.37
N SER A 153 12.56 19.36 -26.17
CA SER A 153 13.59 20.37 -25.98
C SER A 153 14.35 20.08 -24.70
N SER A 154 15.55 19.55 -24.92
CA SER A 154 16.66 19.48 -23.98
C SER A 154 17.35 20.86 -23.94
N PRO A 155 17.63 21.41 -22.75
CA PRO A 155 18.72 22.34 -22.59
C PRO A 155 19.77 21.84 -21.59
N ARG A 156 20.97 21.64 -22.15
CA ARG A 156 22.28 21.70 -21.50
C ARG A 156 22.49 23.08 -20.84
N PRO A 157 23.08 23.15 -19.64
CA PRO A 157 24.38 23.82 -19.46
C PRO A 157 25.30 23.02 -18.51
N GLU A 158 26.57 22.77 -18.87
CA GLU A 158 27.72 23.62 -18.53
C GLU A 158 27.82 23.90 -17.02
N SER A 159 28.58 23.08 -16.27
CA SER A 159 29.99 23.34 -15.92
C SER A 159 30.18 24.64 -15.14
N ASN A 160 30.37 24.54 -13.81
CA ASN A 160 31.47 25.24 -13.14
C ASN A 160 31.58 24.97 -11.63
N LEU A 161 32.84 24.97 -11.19
CA LEU A 161 33.36 25.46 -9.90
C LEU A 161 33.22 24.56 -8.66
N GLU A 162 34.20 23.65 -8.53
CA GLU A 162 35.35 23.87 -7.63
C GLU A 162 35.09 24.79 -6.42
N ALA A 163 34.77 24.20 -5.27
CA ALA A 163 34.86 24.85 -3.97
C ALA A 163 35.44 23.88 -2.95
N SER A 164 36.72 24.09 -2.71
CA SER A 164 37.51 23.64 -1.57
C SER A 164 36.79 23.94 -0.24
N ALA A 165 36.54 22.91 0.57
CA ALA A 165 36.25 23.06 1.99
C ALA A 165 36.63 21.81 2.80
N LYS A 166 37.79 21.90 3.47
CA LYS A 166 38.10 21.50 4.86
C LYS A 166 37.55 20.16 5.41
N PRO A 167 38.42 19.24 5.88
CA PRO A 167 37.99 18.14 6.73
C PRO A 167 37.92 18.61 8.20
N GLU A 168 36.73 18.58 8.79
CA GLU A 168 36.53 18.69 10.24
C GLU A 168 36.15 17.31 10.79
N THR A 169 37.08 16.77 11.57
CA THR A 169 36.93 15.80 12.66
C THR A 169 35.62 15.99 13.43
N VAL A 170 34.83 14.92 13.61
CA VAL A 170 34.35 14.42 14.93
C VAL A 170 34.00 12.94 14.78
N LEU A 171 34.78 12.09 15.46
CA LEU A 171 34.39 10.76 15.91
C LEU A 171 33.32 10.93 17.00
N GLU A 172 32.10 10.43 16.77
CA GLU A 172 31.23 10.01 17.86
C GLU A 172 30.60 8.67 17.50
N ALA A 173 31.03 7.64 18.21
CA ALA A 173 30.48 6.29 18.12
C ALA A 173 29.08 6.28 18.76
N PRO A 174 28.05 5.73 18.10
CA PRO A 174 26.81 5.44 18.79
C PRO A 174 27.02 4.24 19.73
N SER A 175 26.99 4.60 21.01
CA SER A 175 26.93 3.73 22.17
C SER A 175 25.86 2.65 22.05
N SER A 176 26.28 1.43 22.41
CA SER A 176 25.51 0.26 22.86
C SER A 176 23.99 0.47 23.04
N VAL A 177 23.21 0.01 22.07
CA VAL A 177 21.76 -0.25 22.26
C VAL A 177 21.63 -1.68 22.80
N GLN A 178 21.99 -1.87 24.06
CA GLN A 178 21.54 -3.01 24.88
C GLN A 178 20.18 -2.63 25.48
N GLY A 179 19.12 -2.82 24.69
CA GLY A 179 17.75 -2.47 25.08
C GLY A 179 16.82 -3.68 25.03
N ALA A 180 16.69 -4.37 26.17
CA ALA A 180 15.53 -5.14 26.61
C ALA A 180 14.80 -6.02 25.57
N MET A 181 15.21 -7.30 25.49
CA MET A 181 14.34 -8.38 25.01
C MET A 181 13.21 -8.66 26.02
N GLY A 182 12.29 -7.71 26.17
CA GLY A 182 10.99 -7.99 26.76
C GLY A 182 10.18 -8.78 25.75
N SER A 183 9.94 -10.07 26.02
CA SER A 183 9.07 -10.97 25.27
C SER A 183 7.61 -10.49 25.31
N LYS A 184 7.32 -9.37 24.66
CA LYS A 184 5.96 -9.04 24.26
C LYS A 184 5.57 -10.10 23.24
N GLN A 185 4.74 -11.05 23.66
CA GLN A 185 4.15 -12.02 22.76
C GLN A 185 3.66 -11.28 21.51
N PRO A 186 4.02 -11.73 20.31
CA PRO A 186 3.59 -11.09 19.09
C PRO A 186 2.06 -11.09 19.11
N ARG A 187 1.45 -9.90 19.14
CA ARG A 187 0.03 -9.79 18.85
C ARG A 187 -0.11 -10.26 17.41
N TYR A 188 -0.67 -11.46 17.23
CA TYR A 188 -0.99 -12.06 15.94
C TYR A 188 -2.03 -11.19 15.23
N GLY A 189 -1.55 -10.12 14.60
CA GLY A 189 -2.26 -9.41 13.56
C GLY A 189 -2.35 -10.29 12.31
N PRO A 190 -3.17 -9.90 11.32
CA PRO A 190 -3.19 -10.60 10.03
C PRO A 190 -1.77 -10.63 9.47
N ARG A 191 -1.18 -11.83 9.38
CA ARG A 191 0.10 -12.02 8.71
C ARG A 191 -0.12 -11.70 7.25
N VAL A 192 0.71 -10.81 6.74
CA VAL A 192 0.74 -10.53 5.32
C VAL A 192 1.77 -11.46 4.71
N LEU A 193 1.32 -12.27 3.75
CA LEU A 193 2.23 -13.05 2.93
C LEU A 193 3.07 -12.13 2.05
N SER A 194 4.35 -12.46 1.91
CA SER A 194 5.18 -11.93 0.82
C SER A 194 4.57 -12.31 -0.53
N ALA A 195 4.96 -11.61 -1.61
CA ALA A 195 4.44 -11.89 -2.95
C ALA A 195 4.70 -13.34 -3.38
N ILE A 196 5.87 -13.90 -3.05
CA ILE A 196 6.25 -15.28 -3.36
C ILE A 196 5.37 -16.26 -2.56
N GLU A 197 5.24 -16.07 -1.24
CA GLU A 197 4.37 -16.91 -0.42
C GLU A 197 2.90 -16.85 -0.87
N ALA A 198 2.42 -15.68 -1.33
CA ALA A 198 1.07 -15.53 -1.83
C ALA A 198 0.84 -16.31 -3.14
N LEU A 199 1.86 -16.37 -4.02
CA LEU A 199 1.81 -17.20 -5.23
C LEU A 199 1.80 -18.68 -4.89
N SER A 200 2.70 -19.13 -4.00
CA SER A 200 2.75 -20.53 -3.55
C SER A 200 1.45 -20.95 -2.85
N TYR A 201 0.88 -20.08 -2.02
CA TYR A 201 -0.43 -20.31 -1.40
C TYR A 201 -1.53 -20.50 -2.45
N ARG A 202 -1.58 -19.64 -3.48
CA ARG A 202 -2.58 -19.75 -4.55
C ARG A 202 -2.42 -21.01 -5.38
N GLU A 203 -1.19 -21.39 -5.70
CA GLU A 203 -0.90 -22.60 -6.47
C GLU A 203 -1.28 -23.86 -5.70
N GLU A 204 -0.89 -23.97 -4.42
CA GLU A 204 -1.30 -25.09 -3.56
C GLU A 204 -2.82 -25.15 -3.41
N LEU A 205 -3.48 -24.00 -3.23
CA LEU A 205 -4.95 -23.95 -3.11
C LEU A 205 -5.65 -24.37 -4.43
N ALA A 206 -5.05 -24.08 -5.58
CA ALA A 206 -5.60 -24.45 -6.89
C ALA A 206 -5.46 -25.96 -7.18
N GLN A 207 -4.42 -26.60 -6.64
CA GLN A 207 -4.19 -28.04 -6.77
C GLN A 207 -4.93 -28.85 -5.70
N ALA A 208 -5.30 -28.23 -4.59
CA ALA A 208 -5.98 -28.90 -3.50
C ALA A 208 -7.41 -29.32 -3.85
N PRO A 209 -7.88 -30.47 -3.34
CA PRO A 209 -9.31 -30.82 -3.35
C PRO A 209 -10.17 -29.68 -2.77
N ASN A 210 -11.39 -29.52 -3.27
CA ASN A 210 -12.39 -28.57 -2.74
C ASN A 210 -12.99 -29.01 -1.39
N ASP A 211 -12.14 -29.55 -0.53
CA ASP A 211 -12.46 -29.96 0.83
C ASP A 211 -12.05 -28.85 1.82
N PRO A 212 -12.96 -28.39 2.70
CA PRO A 212 -12.67 -27.28 3.62
C PRO A 212 -11.53 -27.59 4.60
N GLU A 213 -11.34 -28.85 4.99
CA GLU A 213 -10.26 -29.24 5.90
C GLU A 213 -8.90 -29.10 5.23
N THR A 214 -8.77 -29.56 3.98
CA THR A 214 -7.54 -29.44 3.20
C THR A 214 -7.20 -27.96 2.94
N ARG A 215 -8.20 -27.15 2.56
CA ARG A 215 -8.02 -25.71 2.33
C ARG A 215 -7.62 -24.97 3.61
N ALA A 216 -8.21 -25.32 4.74
CA ALA A 216 -7.84 -24.75 6.03
C ALA A 216 -6.41 -25.15 6.46
N ALA A 217 -5.99 -26.39 6.22
CA ALA A 217 -4.63 -26.85 6.50
C ALA A 217 -3.59 -26.07 5.68
N ILE A 218 -3.87 -25.80 4.40
CA ILE A 218 -3.03 -24.94 3.57
C ILE A 218 -2.99 -23.52 4.15
N ALA A 219 -4.13 -22.93 4.50
CA ALA A 219 -4.14 -21.59 5.12
C ALA A 219 -3.32 -21.54 6.43
N ILE A 220 -3.38 -22.56 7.28
CA ILE A 220 -2.57 -22.67 8.50
C ILE A 220 -1.07 -22.76 8.18
N LYS A 221 -0.68 -23.53 7.15
CA LYS A 221 0.71 -23.67 6.70
C LYS A 221 1.34 -22.31 6.36
N TYR A 222 0.55 -21.40 5.78
CA TYR A 222 0.97 -20.04 5.44
C TYR A 222 0.71 -19.01 6.56
N GLY A 223 0.25 -19.43 7.75
CA GLY A 223 -0.05 -18.54 8.86
C GLY A 223 -1.28 -17.65 8.65
N LEU A 224 -2.15 -17.99 7.70
CA LEU A 224 -3.42 -17.32 7.41
C LEU A 224 -4.56 -17.92 8.26
N TYR A 225 -4.46 -17.77 9.58
CA TYR A 225 -5.41 -18.35 10.53
C TYR A 225 -6.86 -17.85 10.34
N GLY A 226 -7.04 -16.62 9.85
CA GLY A 226 -8.36 -16.06 9.55
C GLY A 226 -9.07 -16.79 8.40
N GLU A 227 -8.31 -17.20 7.39
CA GLU A 227 -8.80 -17.91 6.22
C GLU A 227 -9.14 -19.37 6.58
N ALA A 228 -8.31 -20.00 7.42
CA ALA A 228 -8.62 -21.30 7.99
C ALA A 228 -9.90 -21.28 8.86
N GLU A 229 -10.08 -20.24 9.69
CA GLU A 229 -11.30 -20.04 10.49
C GLU A 229 -12.55 -19.92 9.59
N LYS A 230 -12.46 -19.20 8.47
CA LYS A 230 -13.58 -19.09 7.49
C LYS A 230 -13.94 -20.45 6.88
N GLU A 231 -12.97 -21.28 6.50
CA GLU A 231 -13.24 -22.60 5.91
C GLU A 231 -13.86 -23.56 6.95
N TYR A 232 -13.39 -23.53 8.20
CA TYR A 232 -14.03 -24.31 9.27
C TYR A 232 -15.44 -23.85 9.59
N LEU A 233 -15.72 -22.53 9.57
CA LEU A 233 -17.08 -22.02 9.76
C LEU A 233 -18.04 -22.46 8.64
N LYS A 234 -17.57 -22.57 7.38
CA LYS A 234 -18.35 -23.15 6.29
C LYS A 234 -18.67 -24.63 6.54
N MET A 235 -17.67 -25.38 7.04
CA MET A 235 -17.86 -26.79 7.41
C MET A 235 -18.84 -26.94 8.58
N GLU A 236 -18.83 -26.01 9.54
CA GLU A 236 -19.83 -25.98 10.61
C GLU A 236 -21.24 -25.68 10.09
N ALA A 237 -21.37 -24.73 9.15
CA ALA A 237 -22.64 -24.37 8.54
C ALA A 237 -23.25 -25.50 7.68
N ALA A 238 -22.43 -26.39 7.13
CA ALA A 238 -22.89 -27.56 6.38
C ALA A 238 -23.59 -28.61 7.27
N GLY A 239 -23.42 -28.54 8.60
CA GLY A 239 -24.08 -29.42 9.56
C GLY A 239 -23.51 -30.85 9.60
N GLY A 240 -24.24 -31.75 10.26
CA GLY A 240 -23.89 -33.18 10.38
C GLY A 240 -22.62 -33.45 11.19
N GLN A 241 -21.98 -34.61 10.95
CA GLN A 241 -20.75 -35.01 11.62
C GLN A 241 -19.57 -34.06 11.34
N GLN A 242 -19.57 -33.40 10.18
CA GLN A 242 -18.53 -32.44 9.81
C GLN A 242 -18.57 -31.19 10.69
N ALA A 243 -19.74 -30.79 11.19
CA ALA A 243 -19.86 -29.63 12.07
C ALA A 243 -19.21 -29.85 13.44
N GLU A 244 -19.27 -31.06 13.99
CA GLU A 244 -18.60 -31.37 15.26
C GLU A 244 -17.07 -31.31 15.10
N LYS A 245 -16.56 -31.91 14.01
CA LYS A 245 -15.14 -31.82 13.64
C LYS A 245 -14.71 -30.36 13.44
N ALA A 246 -15.53 -29.54 12.80
CA ALA A 246 -15.26 -28.12 12.59
C ALA A 246 -15.10 -27.36 13.92
N ARG A 247 -15.98 -27.62 14.89
CA ARG A 247 -15.89 -27.01 16.23
C ARG A 247 -14.62 -27.41 16.96
N GLU A 248 -14.20 -28.67 16.85
CA GLU A 248 -12.94 -29.14 17.44
C GLU A 248 -11.72 -28.45 16.81
N LEU A 249 -11.70 -28.35 15.48
CA LEU A 249 -10.63 -27.67 14.75
C LEU A 249 -10.59 -26.17 15.05
N LEU A 250 -11.74 -25.50 15.16
CA LEU A 250 -11.83 -24.10 15.59
C LEU A 250 -11.30 -23.91 17.01
N LYS A 251 -11.59 -24.84 17.94
CA LYS A 251 -11.00 -24.81 19.29
C LYS A 251 -9.48 -24.95 19.24
N LYS A 252 -8.95 -25.87 18.43
CA LYS A 252 -7.50 -26.06 18.25
C LYS A 252 -6.85 -24.82 17.65
N LEU A 253 -7.46 -24.21 16.65
CA LEU A 253 -6.98 -22.97 16.02
C LEU A 253 -6.97 -21.79 16.99
N LYS A 254 -8.00 -21.66 17.83
CA LYS A 254 -8.04 -20.64 18.90
C LYS A 254 -6.92 -20.83 19.94
N ARG A 255 -6.57 -22.08 20.28
CA ARG A 255 -5.42 -22.37 21.16
C ARG A 255 -4.10 -21.98 20.48
N LEU A 256 -3.93 -22.33 19.21
CA LEU A 256 -2.73 -21.95 18.45
C LEU A 256 -2.55 -20.43 18.32
N ARG A 257 -3.64 -19.66 18.28
CA ARG A 257 -3.60 -18.18 18.23
C ARG A 257 -3.32 -17.53 19.59
N GLY A 258 -3.60 -18.24 20.68
CA GLY A 258 -3.45 -17.74 22.06
C GLY A 258 -2.11 -18.05 22.71
N HIS A 259 -1.27 -18.85 22.07
CA HIS A 259 0.10 -19.17 22.49
C HIS A 259 1.10 -18.38 21.65
#